data_AF-A0A962P332-F1
#
_entry.id   AF-A0A962P332-F1
#
_cell.length_a   1.000
_cell.length_b   1.000
_cell.length_c   1.000
_cell.angle_alpha   90.00
_cell.angle_beta   90.00
_cell.angle_gamma   90.00
#
_symmetry.space_group_name_H-M   'P 1'
#
loop_
_entity.id
_entity.type
_entity.pdbx_description
1 polymer ?
#
loop_
_entity_poly.entity_id
_entity_poly.type
_entity_poly.pdbx_seq_one_letter_code
_entity_poly.pdbx_strand_id
1 'polypeptide(L)'
;MSDHFVKAVHLLYFFIKNYPFTDGNKCSGAFLFVDFLHKNRRLLNANDEPYINDTGLAALTLLVAESAPDQKETIIRLIMNMLAVPN
;
A
#
# COMPACT_ATOMS: atom_id res chain seq x y z
N MET A 1 7.79 -10.72 -9.57
CA MET A 1 7.12 -9.86 -8.57
C MET A 1 6.03 -10.67 -7.89
N SER A 2 5.86 -10.60 -6.56
CA SER A 2 4.85 -11.42 -5.85
C SER A 2 3.43 -10.94 -6.16
N ASP A 3 2.55 -11.85 -6.56
CA ASP A 3 1.11 -11.61 -6.76
C ASP A 3 0.44 -10.94 -5.54
N HIS A 4 0.90 -11.26 -4.33
CA HIS A 4 0.39 -10.67 -3.08
C HIS A 4 0.69 -9.17 -2.95
N PHE A 5 1.85 -8.70 -3.41
CA PHE A 5 2.15 -7.27 -3.36
C PHE A 5 1.25 -6.49 -4.31
N VAL A 6 1.04 -7.02 -5.53
CA VAL A 6 0.12 -6.41 -6.50
C VAL A 6 -1.27 -6.26 -5.89
N LYS A 7 -1.79 -7.32 -5.28
CA LYS A 7 -3.10 -7.30 -4.59
C LYS A 7 -3.14 -6.31 -3.44
N ALA A 8 -2.10 -6.26 -2.60
CA ALA A 8 -2.02 -5.32 -1.48
C ALA A 8 -2.03 -3.86 -1.96
N VAL A 9 -1.25 -3.52 -2.97
CA VAL A 9 -1.18 -2.15 -3.51
C VAL A 9 -2.50 -1.73 -4.15
N HIS A 10 -3.16 -2.63 -4.90
CA HIS A 10 -4.48 -2.35 -5.44
C HIS A 10 -5.52 -2.19 -4.34
N LEU A 11 -5.46 -3.00 -3.29
CA LEU A 11 -6.32 -2.87 -2.11
C LEU A 11 -6.16 -1.47 -1.48
N LEU A 12 -4.92 -1.04 -1.21
CA LEU A 12 -4.64 0.29 -0.68
C LEU A 12 -5.20 1.39 -1.59
N TYR A 13 -4.90 1.31 -2.90
CA TYR A 13 -5.32 2.31 -3.88
C TYR A 13 -6.85 2.45 -3.94
N PHE A 14 -7.55 1.35 -4.19
CA PHE A 14 -9.00 1.38 -4.37
C PHE A 14 -9.74 1.66 -3.08
N PHE A 15 -9.26 1.17 -1.93
CA PHE A 15 -9.90 1.46 -0.66
C PHE A 15 -9.90 2.95 -0.34
N ILE A 16 -8.76 3.63 -0.59
CA ILE A 16 -8.66 5.07 -0.35
C ILE A 16 -9.46 5.86 -1.40
N LYS A 17 -9.37 5.48 -2.69
CA LYS A 17 -9.98 6.24 -3.80
C LYS A 17 -11.48 6.05 -3.97
N ASN A 18 -12.04 4.92 -3.57
CA ASN A 18 -13.47 4.65 -3.74
C ASN A 18 -14.31 5.12 -2.55
N TYR A 19 -13.67 5.65 -1.49
CA TYR A 19 -14.33 6.17 -0.30
C TYR A 19 -15.46 5.26 0.24
N PRO A 20 -15.20 3.96 0.53
CA PRO A 20 -16.22 3.02 0.97
C PRO A 20 -16.87 3.38 2.32
N PHE A 21 -16.21 4.22 3.13
CA PHE A 21 -16.74 4.72 4.40
C PHE A 21 -17.02 6.24 4.34
N THR A 22 -17.95 6.70 5.19
CA THR A 22 -18.24 8.14 5.36
C THR A 22 -17.00 8.92 5.82
N ASP A 23 -16.16 8.32 6.66
CA ASP A 23 -14.89 8.88 7.12
C ASP A 23 -13.88 7.74 7.41
N GLY A 24 -12.61 8.08 7.59
CA GLY A 24 -11.56 7.14 8.01
C GLY A 24 -10.92 6.32 6.88
N ASN A 25 -11.30 6.55 5.62
CA ASN A 25 -10.81 5.75 4.46
C ASN A 25 -9.28 5.65 4.37
N LYS A 26 -8.56 6.74 4.70
CA LYS A 26 -7.09 6.78 4.69
C LYS A 26 -6.50 5.81 5.74
N CYS A 27 -6.95 5.93 6.99
CA CYS A 27 -6.47 5.10 8.10
C CYS A 27 -6.88 3.63 7.92
N SER A 28 -8.14 3.36 7.56
CA SER A 28 -8.62 2.01 7.32
C SER A 28 -7.94 1.35 6.12
N GLY A 29 -7.68 2.10 5.04
CA GLY A 29 -6.93 1.61 3.88
C GLY A 29 -5.49 1.23 4.24
N ALA A 30 -4.79 2.08 5.01
CA ALA A 30 -3.44 1.79 5.50
C ALA A 30 -3.42 0.55 6.41
N PHE A 31 -4.38 0.43 7.32
CA PHE A 31 -4.52 -0.75 8.18
C PHE A 31 -4.75 -2.02 7.38
N LEU A 32 -5.70 -2.02 6.44
CA LEU A 32 -6.01 -3.18 5.60
C LEU A 32 -4.82 -3.59 4.73
N PHE A 33 -4.05 -2.64 4.24
CA PHE A 33 -2.82 -2.91 3.50
C PHE A 33 -1.80 -3.67 4.36
N VAL A 34 -1.51 -3.18 5.57
CA VAL A 34 -0.57 -3.85 6.49
C VAL A 34 -1.09 -5.22 6.92
N ASP A 35 -2.36 -5.33 7.30
CA ASP A 35 -2.98 -6.60 7.70
C ASP A 35 -2.97 -7.62 6.55
N PHE A 36 -3.21 -7.18 5.32
CA PHE A 36 -3.10 -8.04 4.14
C PHE A 36 -1.67 -8.56 3.97
N LEU A 37 -0.65 -7.71 4.08
CA LEU A 37 0.74 -8.15 3.99
C LEU A 37 1.11 -9.12 5.11
N HIS A 38 0.67 -8.84 6.34
CA HIS A 38 0.91 -9.69 7.50
C HIS A 38 0.30 -11.09 7.31
N LYS A 39 -1.00 -11.17 6.95
CA LYS A 39 -1.72 -12.43 6.71
C LYS A 39 -1.11 -13.27 5.59
N ASN A 40 -0.49 -12.62 4.60
CA ASN A 40 0.16 -13.29 3.49
C ASN A 40 1.66 -13.57 3.71
N ARG A 41 2.19 -13.34 4.93
CA ARG A 41 3.63 -13.50 5.26
C ARG A 41 4.54 -12.67 4.33
N ARG A 42 4.11 -11.45 4.03
CA ARG A 42 4.77 -10.48 3.15
C ARG A 42 5.05 -9.13 3.80
N LEU A 43 4.75 -8.99 5.10
CA LEU A 43 5.03 -7.75 5.82
C LEU A 43 6.53 -7.57 6.11
N LEU A 44 7.23 -8.67 6.41
CA LEU A 44 8.63 -8.69 6.81
C LEU A 44 9.51 -9.29 5.70
N ASN A 45 10.72 -8.77 5.58
CA ASN A 45 11.77 -9.28 4.70
C ASN A 45 12.49 -10.49 5.35
N ALA A 46 13.56 -10.99 4.72
CA ALA A 46 14.32 -12.14 5.23
C ALA A 46 15.10 -11.85 6.53
N ASN A 47 15.26 -10.58 6.90
CA ASN A 47 15.92 -10.13 8.12
C ASN A 47 14.89 -9.78 9.23
N ASP A 48 13.62 -10.16 9.07
CA ASP A 48 12.51 -9.80 9.96
C ASP A 48 12.23 -8.27 10.05
N GLU A 49 12.65 -7.51 9.05
CA GLU A 49 12.40 -6.07 8.98
C GLU A 49 11.17 -5.77 8.10
N PRO A 50 10.30 -4.81 8.47
CA PRO A 50 9.18 -4.41 7.62
C PRO A 50 9.64 -3.86 6.27
N TYR A 51 8.95 -4.24 5.19
CA TYR A 51 9.16 -3.64 3.86
C TYR A 51 8.84 -2.13 3.82
N ILE A 52 8.03 -1.67 4.76
CA ILE A 52 7.62 -0.28 4.88
C ILE A 52 7.52 0.10 6.35
N ASN A 53 8.12 1.22 6.73
CA ASN A 53 7.99 1.77 8.08
C ASN A 53 6.77 2.70 8.19
N ASP A 54 6.44 3.12 9.41
CA ASP A 54 5.26 3.94 9.68
C ASP A 54 5.24 5.26 8.89
N THR A 55 6.40 5.91 8.76
CA THR A 55 6.54 7.16 7.99
C THR A 55 6.29 6.92 6.50
N GLY A 56 6.84 5.85 5.94
CA GLY A 56 6.63 5.46 4.55
C GLY A 56 5.16 5.11 4.30
N LEU A 57 4.54 4.38 5.21
CA LEU A 57 3.13 4.02 5.11
C LEU A 57 2.21 5.25 5.13
N ALA A 58 2.48 6.20 6.03
CA ALA A 58 1.76 7.47 6.08
C ALA A 58 1.94 8.26 4.77
N ALA A 59 3.17 8.35 4.26
CA ALA A 59 3.47 9.05 3.01
C ALA A 59 2.75 8.41 1.81
N LEU A 60 2.75 7.09 1.68
CA LEU A 60 2.05 6.39 0.61
C LEU A 60 0.53 6.55 0.70
N THR A 61 -0.02 6.48 1.91
CA THR A 61 -1.45 6.68 2.15
C THR A 61 -1.89 8.07 1.70
N LEU A 62 -1.12 9.10 2.03
CA LEU A 62 -1.38 10.47 1.59
C LEU A 62 -1.19 10.60 0.07
N LEU A 63 -0.11 10.05 -0.48
CA LEU A 63 0.15 10.07 -1.92
C LEU A 63 -1.01 9.47 -2.73
N VAL A 64 -1.53 8.31 -2.30
CA VAL A 64 -2.72 7.70 -2.90
C VAL A 64 -3.90 8.65 -2.77
N ALA A 65 -4.17 9.18 -1.57
CA ALA A 65 -5.31 10.07 -1.35
C ALA A 65 -5.28 11.31 -2.26
N GLU A 66 -4.13 11.97 -2.38
CA GLU A 66 -3.97 13.24 -3.11
C GLU A 66 -3.74 13.06 -4.63
N SER A 67 -3.41 11.86 -5.10
CA SER A 67 -3.15 11.61 -6.53
C SER A 67 -4.35 11.89 -7.44
N ALA A 68 -4.13 12.29 -8.68
CA ALA A 68 -5.20 12.39 -9.67
C ALA A 68 -5.61 10.99 -10.19
N PRO A 69 -6.87 10.77 -10.60
CA PRO A 69 -7.33 9.44 -11.07
C PRO A 69 -6.56 8.89 -12.28
N ASP A 70 -6.11 9.76 -13.18
CA ASP A 70 -5.28 9.42 -14.35
C ASP A 70 -3.86 8.95 -13.97
N GLN A 71 -3.39 9.31 -12.78
CA GLN A 71 -2.10 8.86 -12.23
C GLN A 71 -2.14 7.46 -11.60
N LYS A 72 -3.30 6.78 -11.62
CA LYS A 72 -3.48 5.45 -10.98
C LYS A 72 -2.31 4.50 -11.22
N GLU A 73 -1.99 4.27 -12.48
CA GLU A 73 -0.97 3.28 -12.86
C GLU A 73 0.42 3.70 -12.36
N THR A 74 0.73 5.00 -12.43
CA THR A 74 1.99 5.56 -11.93
C THR A 74 2.12 5.37 -10.42
N ILE A 75 1.06 5.66 -9.65
CA ILE A 75 1.04 5.49 -8.19
C ILE A 75 1.19 4.02 -7.82
N ILE A 76 0.44 3.12 -8.47
CA ILE A 76 0.54 1.68 -8.23
C ILE A 76 1.97 1.20 -8.49
N ARG A 77 2.58 1.57 -9.62
CA ARG A 77 3.96 1.20 -9.95
C ARG A 77 4.98 1.74 -8.95
N LEU A 78 4.83 2.99 -8.51
CA LEU A 78 5.71 3.58 -7.52
C LEU A 78 5.68 2.79 -6.21
N ILE A 79 4.48 2.50 -5.68
CA ILE A 79 4.33 1.73 -4.45
C ILE A 79 4.91 0.32 -4.63
N MET A 80 4.63 -0.33 -5.75
CA MET A 80 5.18 -1.64 -6.07
C MET A 80 6.72 -1.64 -6.09
N ASN A 81 7.33 -0.58 -6.62
CA ASN A 81 8.78 -0.43 -6.66
C ASN A 81 9.38 -0.19 -5.26
N MET A 82 8.68 0.52 -4.38
CA MET A 82 9.11 0.71 -2.99
C MET A 82 9.05 -0.58 -2.15
N LEU A 83 8.11 -1.48 -2.46
CA LEU A 83 7.99 -2.80 -1.80
C LEU A 83 8.92 -3.86 -2.40
N ALA A 84 9.46 -3.63 -3.60
CA ALA A 84 10.46 -4.49 -4.17
C ALA A 84 11.81 -4.22 -3.46
N VAL A 85 12.39 -5.24 -2.83
CA VAL A 85 13.77 -5.16 -2.32
C VAL A 85 14.67 -4.70 -3.48
N PRO A 86 15.52 -3.67 -3.31
CA PRO A 86 16.56 -3.40 -4.29
C PRO A 86 17.48 -4.62 -4.36
N ASN A 87 17.60 -5.22 -5.55
CA ASN A 87 18.65 -6.20 -5.83
C ASN A 87 20.02 -5.53 -5.80
#